data_AF-K2RZ35-F1
#
_entry.id   AF-K2RZ35-F1
#
_cell.length_a   1.000
_cell.length_b   1.000
_cell.length_c   1.000
_cell.angle_alpha   90.00
_cell.angle_beta   90.00
_cell.angle_gamma   90.00
#
_symmetry.space_group_name_H-M   'P 1'
#
loop_
_entity.id
_entity.type
_entity.pdbx_description
1 polymer ?
#
loop_
_entity_poly.entity_id
_entity_poly.type
_entity_poly.pdbx_seq_one_letter_code
_entity_poly.pdbx_strand_id
1 'polypeptide(L)'
;MRCETADPLIVLLFFSPQNVWHEAADYSANQFNFNTGYRIGTNGTDKESWQLLGRDSNLLWSTPIDFENWQNFALTLDYTANTLTVYTSKNAEPLKKAGGPFKNDNSGAGQFQIGILKKPTGTDDVVNSGFQESGFKEGQIYGGIFVENSANNCVSL
;
A
#
# COMPACT_ATOMS: atom_id res chain seq x y z
N MET A 1 16.79 17.26 -18.21
CA MET A 1 15.90 16.30 -17.51
C MET A 1 15.11 17.14 -16.52
N ARG A 2 13.88 17.51 -16.87
CA ARG A 2 13.04 18.40 -16.05
C ARG A 2 12.47 17.55 -14.91
N CYS A 3 12.68 18.01 -13.68
CA CYS A 3 11.91 17.55 -12.53
C CYS A 3 10.51 18.16 -12.71
N GLU A 4 9.62 17.45 -13.39
CA GLU A 4 8.20 17.81 -13.44
C GLU A 4 7.55 17.23 -12.19
N THR A 5 6.70 18.02 -11.55
CA THR A 5 5.86 17.61 -10.43
C THR A 5 5.03 16.41 -10.87
N ALA A 6 5.36 15.24 -10.33
CA ALA A 6 4.59 14.03 -10.56
C ALA A 6 3.60 13.86 -9.40
N ASP A 7 2.31 13.88 -9.72
CA ASP A 7 1.24 13.62 -8.76
C ASP A 7 1.38 12.19 -8.22
N PRO A 8 1.41 11.94 -6.90
CA PRO A 8 1.64 10.61 -6.32
C PRO A 8 0.38 9.74 -6.27
N LEU A 9 0.59 8.42 -6.10
CA LEU A 9 -0.38 7.33 -6.07
C LEU A 9 -1.64 7.66 -5.26
N ILE A 10 -2.80 7.42 -5.88
CA ILE A 10 -4.10 7.82 -5.34
C ILE A 10 -5.05 6.62 -5.18
N VAL A 11 -5.74 6.50 -4.04
CA VAL A 11 -6.57 5.33 -3.68
C VAL A 11 -7.79 5.72 -2.81
N LEU A 12 -8.92 5.01 -2.96
CA LEU A 12 -10.27 5.15 -2.36
C LEU A 12 -11.06 3.82 -2.51
N LEU A 13 -11.26 3.01 -1.45
CA LEU A 13 -12.11 1.78 -1.46
C LEU A 13 -12.44 1.13 -0.09
N PHE A 14 -13.33 0.11 -0.10
CA PHE A 14 -13.79 -0.75 1.02
C PHE A 14 -13.47 -2.27 0.81
N PHE A 15 -13.21 -3.00 1.93
CA PHE A 15 -13.12 -4.47 2.16
C PHE A 15 -11.90 -5.29 1.67
N SER A 16 -11.21 -5.93 2.63
CA SER A 16 -9.86 -6.54 2.63
C SER A 16 -9.08 -6.65 1.31
N PRO A 17 -8.72 -5.55 0.63
CA PRO A 17 -7.94 -5.63 -0.58
C PRO A 17 -6.46 -5.40 -0.26
N GLN A 18 -5.61 -6.17 -0.91
CA GLN A 18 -4.23 -5.80 -1.15
C GLN A 18 -4.22 -4.93 -2.43
N ASN A 19 -3.83 -3.66 -2.31
CA ASN A 19 -4.03 -2.65 -3.37
C ASN A 19 -2.76 -2.30 -4.14
N VAL A 20 -1.64 -2.25 -3.42
CA VAL A 20 -0.31 -2.04 -4.00
C VAL A 20 0.66 -2.86 -3.18
N TRP A 21 1.45 -3.70 -3.83
CA TRP A 21 2.45 -4.50 -3.14
C TRP A 21 3.67 -4.72 -4.02
N HIS A 22 4.80 -4.93 -3.37
CA HIS A 22 6.02 -5.32 -4.06
C HIS A 22 6.36 -6.74 -3.67
N GLU A 23 6.14 -7.66 -4.61
CA GLU A 23 6.34 -9.09 -4.45
C GLU A 23 7.80 -9.46 -4.70
N ALA A 24 8.36 -10.31 -3.84
CA ALA A 24 9.71 -10.82 -4.01
C ALA A 24 9.81 -11.67 -5.30
N ALA A 25 10.98 -11.67 -5.96
CA ALA A 25 11.14 -12.36 -7.25
C ALA A 25 10.91 -13.88 -7.19
N ASP A 26 11.01 -14.48 -6.01
CA ASP A 26 10.76 -15.90 -5.75
C ASP A 26 9.32 -16.20 -5.27
N TYR A 27 8.45 -15.19 -5.24
CA TYR A 27 7.05 -15.27 -4.80
C TYR A 27 6.88 -15.73 -3.34
N SER A 28 7.95 -15.68 -2.53
CA SER A 28 7.94 -16.17 -1.15
C SER A 28 7.32 -15.18 -0.15
N ALA A 29 7.34 -13.89 -0.49
CA ALA A 29 6.89 -12.81 0.38
C ALA A 29 6.61 -11.53 -0.42
N ASN A 30 5.94 -10.57 0.22
CA ASN A 30 5.88 -9.19 -0.26
C ASN A 30 6.79 -8.33 0.62
N GLN A 31 7.63 -7.49 0.03
CA GLN A 31 8.47 -6.56 0.78
C GLN A 31 7.64 -5.53 1.55
N PHE A 32 6.52 -5.10 0.96
CA PHE A 32 5.48 -4.37 1.65
C PHE A 32 4.13 -4.66 1.02
N ASN A 33 3.07 -4.37 1.76
CA ASN A 33 1.69 -4.44 1.29
C ASN A 33 0.94 -3.18 1.71
N PHE A 34 0.25 -2.55 0.78
CA PHE A 34 -0.68 -1.47 1.06
C PHE A 34 -2.11 -1.98 0.93
N ASN A 35 -2.78 -2.08 2.07
CA ASN A 35 -4.04 -2.78 2.21
C ASN A 35 -5.13 -1.85 2.74
N THR A 36 -6.38 -2.27 2.62
CA THR A 36 -7.47 -1.75 3.45
C THR A 36 -8.40 -2.89 3.88
N GLY A 37 -9.48 -2.60 4.61
CA GLY A 37 -10.45 -3.60 5.03
C GLY A 37 -9.97 -4.53 6.14
N TYR A 38 -10.69 -5.64 6.29
CA TYR A 38 -10.49 -6.59 7.39
C TYR A 38 -9.18 -7.36 7.25
N ARG A 39 -8.23 -7.19 8.17
CA ARG A 39 -7.04 -8.03 8.19
C ARG A 39 -7.36 -9.39 8.82
N ILE A 40 -7.05 -10.47 8.11
CA ILE A 40 -7.19 -11.85 8.60
C ILE A 40 -6.43 -12.01 9.92
N GLY A 41 -7.03 -12.70 10.89
CA GLY A 41 -6.47 -12.87 12.23
C GLY A 41 -6.55 -11.63 13.15
N THR A 42 -7.32 -10.60 12.79
CA THR A 42 -7.57 -9.42 13.65
C THR A 42 -9.04 -9.27 14.02
N ASN A 43 -9.36 -8.36 14.94
CA ASN A 43 -10.75 -8.08 15.33
C ASN A 43 -11.49 -7.15 14.35
N GLY A 44 -10.87 -6.75 13.23
CA GLY A 44 -11.52 -5.96 12.17
C GLY A 44 -11.84 -4.51 12.52
N THR A 45 -11.29 -3.98 13.60
CA THR A 45 -11.51 -2.59 14.05
C THR A 45 -10.88 -1.55 13.12
N ASP A 46 -9.94 -1.95 12.27
CA ASP A 46 -9.18 -1.13 11.33
C ASP A 46 -9.68 -1.26 9.88
N LYS A 47 -10.91 -1.76 9.67
CA LYS A 47 -11.45 -2.05 8.32
C LYS A 47 -11.67 -0.82 7.43
N GLU A 48 -11.80 0.37 8.02
CA GLU A 48 -11.97 1.65 7.29
C GLU A 48 -10.67 2.47 7.34
N SER A 49 -9.54 1.78 7.21
CA SER A 49 -8.23 2.40 7.21
C SER A 49 -7.37 1.84 6.09
N TRP A 50 -6.54 2.70 5.51
CA TRP A 50 -5.36 2.26 4.80
C TRP A 50 -4.35 1.69 5.79
N GLN A 51 -3.70 0.61 5.39
CA GLN A 51 -2.78 -0.16 6.21
C GLN A 51 -1.52 -0.47 5.41
N LEU A 52 -0.37 -0.03 5.91
CA LEU A 52 0.92 -0.37 5.37
C LEU A 52 1.53 -1.50 6.21
N LEU A 53 1.74 -2.65 5.59
CA LEU A 53 2.37 -3.81 6.20
C LEU A 53 3.79 -4.00 5.65
N GLY A 54 4.71 -4.39 6.52
CA GLY A 54 6.08 -4.78 6.14
C GLY A 54 6.17 -6.22 5.64
N ARG A 55 7.40 -6.70 5.44
CA ARG A 55 7.67 -8.06 4.92
C ARG A 55 7.04 -9.16 5.77
N ASP A 56 7.15 -9.02 7.07
CA ASP A 56 6.62 -9.99 8.04
C ASP A 56 5.11 -9.81 8.27
N SER A 57 4.42 -9.08 7.39
CA SER A 57 3.00 -8.72 7.52
C SER A 57 2.64 -7.94 8.79
N ASN A 58 3.64 -7.37 9.48
CA ASN A 58 3.45 -6.50 10.62
C ASN A 58 2.91 -5.13 10.17
N LEU A 59 1.95 -4.59 10.91
CA LEU A 59 1.42 -3.26 10.67
C LEU A 59 2.49 -2.21 10.99
N LEU A 60 2.95 -1.48 9.97
CA LEU A 60 3.92 -0.39 10.12
C LEU A 60 3.23 0.96 10.31
N TRP A 61 2.14 1.18 9.58
CA TRP A 61 1.42 2.46 9.59
C TRP A 61 -0.03 2.27 9.12
N SER A 62 -0.92 3.14 9.59
CA SER A 62 -2.29 3.21 9.11
C SER A 62 -2.85 4.62 9.15
N THR A 63 -3.86 4.88 8.33
CA THR A 63 -4.66 6.11 8.38
C THR A 63 -6.09 5.83 7.96
N PRO A 64 -7.09 6.56 8.46
CA PRO A 64 -8.47 6.41 7.98
C PRO A 64 -8.60 6.64 6.47
N ILE A 65 -9.53 5.94 5.85
CA ILE A 65 -9.93 6.22 4.47
C ILE A 65 -10.73 7.52 4.44
N ASP A 66 -10.37 8.42 3.54
CA ASP A 66 -11.12 9.62 3.20
C ASP A 66 -11.99 9.30 1.98
N PHE A 67 -13.29 9.16 2.21
CA PHE A 67 -14.24 8.80 1.14
C PHE A 67 -14.65 10.00 0.29
N GLU A 68 -14.22 11.21 0.64
CA GLU A 68 -14.64 12.45 -0.03
C GLU A 68 -13.49 13.10 -0.81
N ASN A 69 -12.24 12.85 -0.41
CA ASN A 69 -11.06 13.51 -0.96
C ASN A 69 -10.08 12.50 -1.56
N TRP A 70 -9.28 12.98 -2.52
CA TRP A 70 -8.13 12.21 -3.03
C TRP A 70 -7.08 12.08 -1.92
N GLN A 71 -6.66 10.86 -1.60
CA GLN A 71 -5.55 10.61 -0.67
C GLN A 71 -4.33 10.16 -1.46
N ASN A 72 -3.27 10.93 -1.37
CA ASN A 72 -2.02 10.64 -2.06
C ASN A 72 -1.08 9.89 -1.12
N PHE A 73 -0.34 8.93 -1.65
CA PHE A 73 0.63 8.14 -0.91
C PHE A 73 1.94 8.02 -1.68
N ALA A 74 3.05 8.09 -0.95
CA ALA A 74 4.35 7.68 -1.47
C ALA A 74 5.11 6.86 -0.44
N LEU A 75 5.88 5.89 -0.93
CA LEU A 75 6.76 5.06 -0.11
C LEU A 75 8.20 5.25 -0.58
N THR A 76 9.10 5.48 0.37
CA THR A 76 10.53 5.39 0.11
C THR A 76 11.04 4.07 0.67
N LEU A 77 11.58 3.22 -0.21
CA LEU A 77 12.29 2.00 0.17
C LEU A 77 13.79 2.28 0.14
N ASP A 78 14.43 2.30 1.31
CA ASP A 78 15.87 2.35 1.40
C ASP A 78 16.43 0.92 1.44
N TYR A 79 16.97 0.47 0.31
CA TYR A 79 17.58 -0.86 0.19
C TYR A 79 18.94 -0.98 0.90
N THR A 80 19.61 0.13 1.19
CA THR A 80 20.91 0.13 1.88
C THR A 80 20.70 0.10 3.39
N ALA A 81 19.83 0.96 3.92
CA ALA A 81 19.51 0.99 5.35
C ALA A 81 18.46 -0.07 5.75
N ASN A 82 17.81 -0.71 4.77
CA ASN A 82 16.72 -1.65 4.95
C ASN A 82 15.56 -1.04 5.75
N THR A 83 15.08 0.11 5.25
CA THR A 83 13.99 0.86 5.88
C THR A 83 12.90 1.26 4.90
N LEU A 84 11.72 1.53 5.44
CA LEU A 84 10.55 1.98 4.69
C LEU A 84 9.98 3.25 5.35
N THR A 85 9.73 4.28 4.54
CA THR A 85 9.12 5.54 4.99
C THR A 85 7.85 5.81 4.19
N VAL A 86 6.80 6.31 4.85
CA VAL A 86 5.52 6.65 4.21
C VAL A 86 5.27 8.15 4.25
N TYR A 87 4.77 8.67 3.13
CA TYR A 87 4.34 10.04 2.94
C TYR A 87 2.88 10.04 2.52
N THR A 88 2.13 11.07 2.94
CA THR A 88 0.74 11.25 2.52
C THR A 88 0.39 12.72 2.40
N SER A 89 -0.61 13.00 1.57
CA SER A 89 -1.28 14.29 1.49
C SER A 89 -2.72 14.09 1.02
N LYS A 90 -3.48 15.19 0.93
CA LYS A 90 -4.86 15.20 0.42
C LYS A 90 -4.97 16.12 -0.77
N ASN A 91 -5.76 15.73 -1.76
CA ASN A 91 -6.04 16.51 -2.97
C ASN A 91 -4.74 16.99 -3.62
N ALA A 92 -4.58 18.29 -3.84
CA ALA A 92 -3.39 18.89 -4.45
C ALA A 92 -2.33 19.34 -3.42
N GLU A 93 -2.47 18.98 -2.14
CA GLU A 93 -1.47 19.35 -1.14
C GLU A 93 -0.16 18.58 -1.34
N PRO A 94 1.01 19.21 -1.12
CA PRO A 94 2.30 18.53 -1.20
C PRO A 94 2.41 17.35 -0.22
N LEU A 95 3.11 16.29 -0.63
CA LEU A 95 3.38 15.14 0.23
C LEU A 95 4.12 15.53 1.51
N LYS A 96 3.69 14.98 2.64
CA LYS A 96 4.36 15.14 3.93
C LYS A 96 4.66 13.77 4.54
N LYS A 97 5.80 13.68 5.23
CA LYS A 97 6.19 12.46 5.94
C LYS A 97 5.14 12.12 7.00
N ALA A 98 4.55 10.94 6.88
CA ALA A 98 3.48 10.45 7.74
C ALA A 98 3.96 9.41 8.76
N GLY A 99 5.06 8.69 8.46
CA GLY A 99 5.60 7.66 9.32
C GLY A 99 6.97 7.15 8.87
N GLY A 100 7.67 6.47 9.77
CA GLY A 100 8.98 5.87 9.53
C GLY A 100 10.18 6.81 9.80
N PRO A 101 11.41 6.41 9.46
CA PRO A 101 11.74 5.15 8.81
C PRO A 101 11.47 3.94 9.72
N PHE A 102 10.76 2.95 9.21
CA PHE A 102 10.55 1.67 9.86
C PHE A 102 11.61 0.69 9.38
N LYS A 103 12.13 -0.17 10.26
CA LYS A 103 12.93 -1.31 9.80
C LYS A 103 12.03 -2.23 8.96
N ASN A 104 12.48 -2.56 7.76
CA ASN A 104 11.75 -3.43 6.84
C ASN A 104 12.74 -4.18 5.94
N ASP A 105 12.54 -5.48 5.75
CA ASP A 105 13.36 -6.23 4.80
C ASP A 105 12.90 -6.00 3.35
N ASN A 106 13.62 -5.12 2.68
CA ASN A 106 13.42 -4.72 1.28
C ASN A 106 14.18 -5.63 0.29
N SER A 107 14.71 -6.78 0.71
CA SER A 107 15.48 -7.66 -0.18
C SER A 107 14.62 -8.56 -1.09
N GLY A 108 15.22 -9.17 -2.11
CA GLY A 108 14.57 -10.18 -2.96
C GLY A 108 14.11 -9.71 -4.33
N ALA A 109 14.30 -8.43 -4.68
CA ALA A 109 13.85 -7.83 -5.94
C ALA A 109 12.37 -8.18 -6.24
N GLY A 110 11.95 -8.14 -7.52
CA GLY A 110 10.68 -8.71 -7.95
C GLY A 110 9.76 -7.73 -8.66
N GLN A 111 8.46 -7.87 -8.42
CA GLN A 111 7.42 -7.21 -9.22
C GLN A 111 6.61 -6.23 -8.37
N PHE A 112 6.40 -5.04 -8.93
CA PHE A 112 5.53 -4.03 -8.33
C PHE A 112 4.12 -4.20 -8.92
N GLN A 113 3.19 -4.61 -8.06
CA GLN A 113 1.82 -4.90 -8.44
C GLN A 113 0.93 -3.73 -8.05
N ILE A 114 0.14 -3.26 -9.02
CA ILE A 114 -0.84 -2.19 -8.84
C ILE A 114 -2.19 -2.76 -9.27
N GLY A 115 -3.12 -2.80 -8.34
CA GLY A 115 -4.45 -3.34 -8.58
C GLY A 115 -5.02 -3.94 -7.30
N ILE A 116 -6.21 -4.51 -7.40
CA ILE A 116 -6.91 -5.04 -6.24
C ILE A 116 -6.77 -6.56 -6.22
N LEU A 117 -6.25 -7.11 -5.13
CA LEU A 117 -6.40 -8.52 -4.77
C LEU A 117 -7.29 -8.61 -3.53
N LYS A 118 -8.53 -9.07 -3.74
CA LYS A 118 -9.52 -9.28 -2.67
C LYS A 118 -9.42 -10.70 -2.13
N LYS A 119 -9.09 -10.83 -0.84
CA LYS A 119 -9.09 -12.13 -0.15
C LYS A 119 -10.50 -12.50 0.34
N PRO A 120 -10.85 -13.79 0.45
CA PRO A 120 -12.11 -14.19 1.05
C PRO A 120 -12.12 -13.86 2.56
N THR A 121 -13.31 -13.80 3.14
CA THR A 121 -13.51 -13.60 4.58
C THR A 121 -13.98 -14.87 5.28
N GLY A 122 -13.92 -14.91 6.61
CA GLY A 122 -14.44 -16.03 7.40
C GLY A 122 -13.56 -17.30 7.37
N THR A 123 -12.32 -17.18 6.92
CA THR A 123 -11.34 -18.27 6.93
C THR A 123 -9.91 -17.74 7.02
N ASP A 124 -8.99 -18.57 7.50
CA ASP A 124 -7.55 -18.36 7.39
C ASP A 124 -6.95 -19.14 6.20
N ASP A 125 -7.66 -20.14 5.65
CA ASP A 125 -7.28 -20.84 4.43
C ASP A 125 -7.86 -20.11 3.21
N VAL A 126 -7.18 -19.03 2.84
CA VAL A 126 -7.57 -18.11 1.76
C VAL A 126 -7.55 -18.73 0.37
N VAL A 127 -6.92 -19.90 0.21
CA VAL A 127 -6.79 -20.59 -1.09
C VAL A 127 -7.97 -21.54 -1.31
N ASN A 128 -8.39 -22.27 -0.26
CA ASN A 128 -9.34 -23.36 -0.42
C ASN A 128 -10.74 -23.07 0.13
N SER A 129 -10.95 -21.95 0.83
CA SER A 129 -12.20 -21.69 1.54
C SER A 129 -12.52 -20.21 1.70
N GLY A 130 -13.66 -19.92 2.35
CA GLY A 130 -14.06 -18.59 2.76
C GLY A 130 -15.24 -18.03 1.96
N PHE A 131 -15.64 -16.82 2.33
CA PHE A 131 -16.80 -16.14 1.78
C PHE A 131 -16.38 -14.93 0.93
N GLN A 132 -16.92 -14.89 -0.28
CA GLN A 132 -16.93 -13.72 -1.15
C GLN A 132 -18.39 -13.38 -1.42
N GLU A 133 -18.76 -12.13 -1.17
CA GLU A 133 -20.08 -11.61 -1.52
C GLU A 133 -20.33 -11.74 -3.03
N SER A 134 -21.59 -11.94 -3.43
CA SER A 134 -21.99 -12.00 -4.83
C SER A 134 -22.79 -10.76 -5.23
N GLY A 135 -22.68 -10.34 -6.50
CA GLY A 135 -23.47 -9.24 -7.06
C GLY A 135 -23.11 -7.83 -6.57
N PHE A 136 -21.98 -7.66 -5.88
CA PHE A 136 -21.49 -6.34 -5.47
C PHE A 136 -20.71 -5.66 -6.60
N LYS A 137 -20.62 -4.33 -6.54
CA LYS A 137 -19.79 -3.50 -7.42
C LYS A 137 -18.72 -2.83 -6.59
N GLU A 138 -17.47 -3.18 -6.85
CA GLU A 138 -16.30 -2.58 -6.20
C GLU A 138 -15.43 -1.96 -7.28
N GLY A 139 -14.83 -0.81 -6.99
CA GLY A 139 -13.95 -0.13 -7.93
C GLY A 139 -12.95 0.77 -7.23
N GLN A 140 -11.67 0.58 -7.56
CA GLN A 140 -10.59 1.46 -7.15
C GLN A 140 -10.24 2.37 -8.31
N ILE A 141 -10.16 3.67 -8.04
CA ILE A 141 -9.57 4.63 -8.96
C ILE A 141 -8.12 4.86 -8.53
N TYR A 142 -7.21 4.76 -9.48
CA TYR A 142 -5.80 5.13 -9.30
C TYR A 142 -5.44 6.29 -10.23
N GLY A 143 -4.57 7.16 -9.78
CA GLY A 143 -3.95 8.22 -10.57
C GLY A 143 -2.52 8.45 -10.11
N GLY A 144 -1.71 9.12 -10.94
CA GLY A 144 -0.39 9.57 -10.52
C GLY A 144 0.59 8.44 -10.17
N ILE A 145 0.58 7.32 -10.91
CA ILE A 145 1.38 6.15 -10.55
C ILE A 145 2.73 6.20 -11.24
N PHE A 146 3.79 6.26 -10.45
CA PHE A 146 5.17 6.19 -10.95
C PHE A 146 6.09 5.59 -9.89
N VAL A 147 7.27 5.18 -10.34
CA VAL A 147 8.40 4.80 -9.49
C VAL A 147 9.58 5.65 -9.93
N GLU A 148 10.23 6.31 -8.99
CA GLU A 148 11.40 7.12 -9.26
C GLU A 148 12.61 6.66 -8.43
N ASN A 149 13.81 7.03 -8.90
CA ASN A 149 15.04 6.82 -8.16
C ASN A 149 15.45 8.13 -7.48
N SER A 150 15.34 8.16 -6.15
CA SER A 150 15.67 9.32 -5.33
C SER A 150 17.08 9.31 -4.73
N ALA A 151 17.96 8.40 -5.15
CA ALA A 151 19.31 8.25 -4.57
C ALA A 151 20.18 9.52 -4.65
N ASN A 152 19.87 10.45 -5.54
CA ASN A 152 20.58 11.72 -5.71
C ASN A 152 19.84 12.92 -5.08
N ASN A 153 18.99 12.69 -4.08
CA ASN A 153 18.14 13.73 -3.43
C ASN A 153 17.13 14.41 -4.36
N CYS A 154 16.79 13.77 -5.48
CA CYS A 154 15.70 14.21 -6.35
C CYS A 154 14.45 13.43 -5.95
N VAL A 155 13.43 14.13 -5.43
CA VAL A 155 12.14 13.51 -5.06
C VAL A 155 11.04 14.35 -5.68
N SER A 156 10.12 13.71 -6.38
CA SER A 156 8.87 14.31 -6.84
C SER A 156 7.89 14.28 -5.65
N LEU A 157 7.74 15.43 -4.96
CA LEU A 157 6.85 15.63 -3.79
C LEU A 157 5.65 16.52 -4.11
#